data_AF-A0A661WZ03-F1
#
_entry.id   AF-A0A661WZ03-F1
#
_cell.length_a   1.000
_cell.length_b   1.000
_cell.length_c   1.000
_cell.angle_alpha   90.00
_cell.angle_beta   90.00
_cell.angle_gamma   90.00
#
_symmetry.space_group_name_H-M   'P 1'
#
loop_
_entity.id
_entity.type
_entity.pdbx_description
1 polymer ?
#
loop_
_entity_poly.entity_id
_entity_poly.type
_entity_poly.pdbx_seq_one_letter_code
_entity_poly.pdbx_strand_id
1 'polypeptide(L)'
;MIIKSSRKKVIPQVTGNSSVEDSIIEELEQIKRYKIEGNIKLYFHKLNELIKKYFRKKYQIGSILDIDTNTIGKAGPNKHTLSTACELLKLSHEVCYADYQPSSQEQERIYNFLNKLLSNNRPHKPSIEDELYLMEKPN
;
A
#
# COMPACT_ATOMS: atom_id res chain seq x y z
N MET A 1 29.38 -42.97 29.02
CA MET A 1 28.53 -42.83 27.81
C MET A 1 27.80 -41.50 27.92
N ILE A 2 28.20 -40.47 27.16
CA ILE A 2 27.65 -39.09 27.30
C ILE A 2 26.54 -38.90 26.27
N ILE A 3 25.30 -38.75 26.73
CA ILE A 3 24.14 -38.46 25.86
C ILE A 3 24.17 -36.96 25.53
N LYS A 4 24.61 -36.61 24.33
CA LYS A 4 24.54 -35.23 23.81
C LYS A 4 23.08 -34.91 23.49
N SER A 5 22.42 -34.20 24.42
CA SER A 5 21.11 -33.58 24.23
C SER A 5 21.21 -32.49 23.15
N SER A 6 20.71 -32.80 21.96
CA SER A 6 20.62 -31.84 20.85
C SER A 6 19.42 -30.93 21.10
N ARG A 7 19.65 -29.77 21.72
CA ARG A 7 18.64 -28.71 21.77
C ARG A 7 18.44 -28.16 20.36
N LYS A 8 17.41 -28.64 19.66
CA LYS A 8 16.87 -27.96 18.47
C LYS A 8 16.44 -26.57 18.91
N LYS A 9 17.18 -25.55 18.48
CA LYS A 9 16.77 -24.15 18.58
C LYS A 9 15.56 -24.00 17.67
N VAL A 10 14.36 -24.02 18.24
CA VAL A 10 13.13 -23.65 17.53
C VAL A 10 13.23 -22.15 17.31
N ILE A 11 13.74 -21.76 16.14
CA ILE A 11 13.62 -20.40 15.65
C ILE A 11 12.14 -20.26 15.32
N PRO A 12 11.38 -19.35 15.97
CA PRO A 12 10.03 -19.08 15.51
C PRO A 12 10.15 -18.59 14.06
N GLN A 13 9.63 -19.38 13.12
CA GLN A 13 9.36 -18.87 11.79
C GLN A 13 8.33 -17.78 11.98
N VAL A 14 8.78 -16.53 11.98
CA VAL A 14 7.90 -15.38 11.77
C VAL A 14 7.44 -15.51 10.32
N THR A 15 6.40 -16.31 10.08
CA THR A 15 5.64 -16.34 8.84
C THR A 15 4.80 -15.06 8.75
N GLY A 16 5.48 -13.91 8.77
CA GLY A 16 4.90 -12.66 8.36
C GLY A 16 4.80 -12.68 6.85
N ASN A 17 3.71 -13.23 6.30
CA ASN A 17 3.35 -12.96 4.92
C ASN A 17 3.14 -11.44 4.81
N SER A 18 4.20 -10.72 4.45
CA SER A 18 4.16 -9.28 4.18
C SER A 18 3.02 -9.03 3.21
N SER A 19 1.99 -8.31 3.66
CA SER A 19 0.90 -7.95 2.77
C SER A 19 1.41 -6.94 1.74
N VAL A 20 0.76 -6.88 0.58
CA VAL A 20 1.05 -5.85 -0.42
C VAL A 20 0.95 -4.48 0.24
N GLU A 21 -0.04 -4.29 1.12
CA GLU A 21 -0.25 -3.07 1.89
C GLU A 21 0.97 -2.72 2.77
N ASP A 22 1.55 -3.67 3.50
CA ASP A 22 2.73 -3.41 4.35
C ASP A 22 3.91 -2.89 3.54
N SER A 23 4.21 -3.51 2.40
CA SER A 23 5.32 -3.09 1.53
C SER A 23 5.12 -1.67 0.99
N ILE A 24 3.87 -1.31 0.69
CA ILE A 24 3.54 0.01 0.15
C ILE A 24 3.54 1.07 1.25
N ILE A 25 3.14 0.74 2.48
CA ILE A 25 3.20 1.64 3.64
C ILE A 25 4.66 2.01 3.94
N GLU A 26 5.57 1.04 3.94
CA GLU A 26 7.01 1.31 4.17
C GLU A 26 7.57 2.29 3.13
N GLU A 27 7.24 2.09 1.86
CA GLU A 27 7.65 3.00 0.78
C GLU A 27 6.98 4.39 0.91
N LEU A 28 5.72 4.44 1.32
CA LEU A 28 4.98 5.69 1.55
C LEU A 28 5.63 6.54 2.63
N GLU A 29 6.09 5.93 3.72
CA GLU A 29 6.80 6.63 4.80
C GLU A 29 8.14 7.22 4.33
N GLN A 30 8.88 6.49 3.48
CA GLN A 30 10.14 6.98 2.92
C GLN A 30 9.94 8.19 2.00
N ILE A 31 8.81 8.28 1.30
CA ILE A 31 8.51 9.39 0.37
C ILE A 31 8.33 10.72 1.10
N LYS A 32 7.94 10.73 2.38
CA LYS A 32 7.76 11.96 3.17
C LYS A 32 8.98 12.88 3.16
N ARG A 33 10.18 12.31 3.13
CA ARG A 33 11.44 13.08 3.11
C ARG A 33 11.48 14.08 1.97
N TYR A 34 10.96 13.72 0.79
CA TYR A 34 10.97 14.59 -0.38
C TYR A 34 10.08 15.83 -0.22
N LYS A 35 8.99 15.72 0.56
CA LYS A 35 8.18 16.89 0.95
C LYS A 35 8.95 17.82 1.87
N ILE A 36 9.65 17.25 2.86
CA ILE A 36 10.46 18.01 3.84
C ILE A 36 11.64 18.73 3.16
N GLU A 37 12.29 18.05 2.22
CA GLU A 37 13.39 18.59 1.40
C GLU A 37 12.92 19.64 0.38
N GLY A 38 11.61 19.89 0.26
CA GLY A 38 11.04 20.84 -0.70
C GLY A 38 11.03 20.34 -2.16
N ASN A 39 11.36 19.07 -2.41
CA ASN A 39 11.35 18.48 -3.74
C ASN A 39 9.94 17.99 -4.12
N ILE A 40 9.02 18.95 -4.34
CA ILE A 40 7.60 18.68 -4.59
C ILE A 40 7.38 17.86 -5.86
N LYS A 41 8.12 18.14 -6.94
CA LYS A 41 7.99 17.36 -8.19
C LYS A 41 8.35 15.88 -7.98
N LEU A 42 9.45 15.61 -7.28
CA LEU A 42 9.85 14.24 -6.97
C LEU A 42 8.87 13.57 -5.99
N TYR A 43 8.37 14.32 -5.01
CA TYR A 43 7.35 13.85 -4.07
C TYR A 43 6.09 13.36 -4.81
N PHE A 44 5.51 14.19 -5.69
CA PHE A 44 4.35 13.81 -6.49
C PHE A 44 4.64 12.64 -7.44
N HIS A 45 5.79 12.66 -8.12
CA HIS A 45 6.20 11.57 -9.00
C HIS A 45 6.25 10.23 -8.25
N LYS A 46 6.87 10.20 -7.06
CA LYS A 46 6.97 8.97 -6.26
C LYS A 46 5.61 8.50 -5.74
N LEU A 47 4.73 9.40 -5.31
CA LEU A 47 3.37 9.02 -4.88
C LEU A 47 2.53 8.44 -6.03
N ASN A 48 2.68 9.01 -7.23
CA ASN A 48 2.02 8.53 -8.45
C ASN A 48 2.43 7.10 -8.79
N GLU A 49 3.74 6.83 -8.79
CA GLU A 49 4.28 5.48 -8.99
C GLU A 49 3.78 4.51 -7.91
N LEU A 50 3.64 4.98 -6.66
CA LEU A 50 3.12 4.17 -5.57
C LEU A 50 1.65 3.75 -5.77
N ILE A 51 0.79 4.68 -6.21
CA ILE A 51 -0.60 4.40 -6.57
C ILE A 51 -0.65 3.34 -7.67
N LYS A 52 0.08 3.56 -8.78
CA LYS A 52 0.11 2.59 -9.89
C LYS A 52 0.57 1.21 -9.43
N LYS A 53 1.64 1.17 -8.63
CA LYS A 53 2.19 -0.08 -8.08
C LYS A 53 1.18 -0.80 -7.20
N TYR A 54 0.47 -0.10 -6.32
CA TYR A 54 -0.56 -0.70 -5.47
C TYR A 54 -1.69 -1.30 -6.30
N PHE A 55 -2.27 -0.54 -7.24
CA PHE A 55 -3.38 -1.00 -8.06
C PHE A 55 -2.98 -2.18 -8.96
N ARG A 56 -1.74 -2.16 -9.50
CA ARG A 56 -1.20 -3.29 -10.26
C ARG A 56 -1.02 -4.54 -9.40
N LYS A 57 -0.45 -4.42 -8.21
CA LYS A 57 -0.21 -5.58 -7.33
C LYS A 57 -1.51 -6.16 -6.75
N LYS A 58 -2.41 -5.30 -6.27
CA LYS A 58 -3.62 -5.72 -5.55
C LYS A 58 -4.77 -6.12 -6.48
N TYR A 59 -4.96 -5.37 -7.57
CA TYR A 59 -6.13 -5.50 -8.45
C TYR A 59 -5.77 -5.88 -9.89
N GLN A 60 -4.49 -6.13 -10.19
CA GLN A 60 -4.00 -6.46 -11.54
C GLN A 60 -4.35 -5.40 -12.59
N ILE A 61 -4.49 -4.15 -12.15
CA ILE A 61 -4.80 -3.02 -13.00
C ILE A 61 -3.52 -2.49 -13.65
N GLY A 62 -3.44 -2.53 -14.99
CA GLY A 62 -2.28 -2.08 -15.76
C GLY A 62 -2.22 -0.56 -15.95
N SER A 63 -3.34 0.08 -16.28
CA SER A 63 -3.44 1.53 -16.45
C SER A 63 -4.71 2.04 -15.76
N ILE A 64 -4.57 2.94 -14.80
CA ILE A 64 -5.73 3.52 -14.08
C ILE A 64 -6.46 4.55 -14.96
N LEU A 65 -5.73 5.20 -15.88
CA LEU A 65 -6.26 6.26 -16.72
C LEU A 65 -7.12 5.71 -17.88
N ASP A 66 -6.89 4.46 -18.28
CA ASP A 66 -7.56 3.81 -19.42
C ASP A 66 -8.65 2.81 -18.99
N ILE A 67 -8.95 2.71 -17.70
CA ILE A 67 -10.03 1.82 -17.23
C ILE A 67 -11.35 2.44 -17.60
N ASP A 68 -12.01 1.83 -18.57
CA ASP A 68 -13.43 2.01 -18.74
C ASP A 68 -14.13 1.47 -17.48
N THR A 69 -14.90 2.32 -16.79
CA THR A 69 -15.46 1.95 -15.47
C THR A 69 -16.41 0.74 -15.50
N ASN A 70 -16.74 0.25 -16.71
CA ASN A 70 -17.58 -0.91 -16.97
C ASN A 70 -16.84 -2.26 -16.99
N THR A 71 -15.50 -2.28 -17.06
CA THR A 71 -14.69 -3.53 -17.08
C THR A 71 -14.19 -3.96 -15.71
N ILE A 72 -14.54 -3.24 -14.64
CA ILE A 72 -14.17 -3.59 -13.27
C ILE A 72 -14.97 -4.82 -12.85
N GLY A 73 -14.34 -6.00 -12.87
CA GLY A 73 -14.94 -7.24 -12.39
C GLY A 73 -15.32 -7.17 -10.90
N LYS A 74 -16.12 -8.13 -10.43
CA LYS A 74 -16.69 -8.18 -9.06
C LYS A 74 -15.68 -8.07 -7.88
N ALA A 75 -14.37 -8.16 -8.13
CA ALA A 75 -13.30 -8.09 -7.12
C ALA A 75 -12.41 -6.84 -7.24
N GLY A 76 -12.76 -5.86 -8.08
CA GLY A 76 -11.98 -4.64 -8.26
C GLY A 76 -12.23 -3.56 -7.18
N PRO A 77 -11.43 -2.47 -7.18
CA PRO A 77 -11.65 -1.35 -6.27
C PRO A 77 -12.99 -0.66 -6.57
N ASN A 78 -13.62 -0.08 -5.55
CA ASN A 78 -14.86 0.69 -5.72
C ASN A 78 -14.66 1.81 -6.76
N LYS A 79 -15.68 2.06 -7.60
CA LYS A 79 -15.71 3.14 -8.61
C LYS A 79 -15.29 4.49 -8.03
N HIS A 80 -15.73 4.80 -6.81
CA HIS A 80 -15.32 6.04 -6.13
C HIS A 80 -13.79 6.10 -5.92
N THR A 81 -13.20 5.03 -5.38
CA THR A 81 -11.75 4.91 -5.18
C THR A 81 -10.97 5.08 -6.49
N LEU A 82 -11.49 4.50 -7.57
CA LEU A 82 -10.86 4.58 -8.89
C LEU A 82 -10.95 5.99 -9.49
N SER A 83 -12.09 6.66 -9.33
CA SER A 83 -12.28 8.06 -9.73
C SER A 83 -11.32 8.98 -8.98
N THR A 84 -11.24 8.86 -7.65
CA THR A 84 -10.30 9.64 -6.84
C THR A 84 -8.86 9.37 -7.24
N ALA A 85 -8.48 8.11 -7.50
CA ALA A 85 -7.15 7.78 -7.98
C ALA A 85 -6.85 8.47 -9.32
N CYS A 86 -7.77 8.45 -10.28
CA CYS A 86 -7.62 9.10 -11.58
C CYS A 86 -7.41 10.62 -11.45
N GLU A 87 -8.22 11.30 -10.64
CA GLU A 87 -8.05 12.74 -10.36
C GLU A 87 -6.67 13.07 -9.77
N LEU A 88 -6.22 12.27 -8.81
CA LEU A 88 -4.93 12.49 -8.14
C LEU A 88 -3.74 12.21 -9.06
N LEU A 89 -3.87 11.24 -9.97
CA LEU A 89 -2.85 10.97 -10.99
C LEU A 89 -2.76 12.12 -11.99
N LYS A 90 -3.88 12.74 -12.38
CA LYS A 90 -3.90 13.94 -13.22
C LYS A 90 -3.24 15.13 -12.52
N LEU A 91 -3.62 15.41 -11.28
CA LEU A 91 -2.97 16.44 -10.46
C LEU A 91 -1.46 16.22 -10.39
N SER A 92 -1.01 14.99 -10.13
CA SER A 92 0.42 14.68 -10.12
C SER A 92 1.09 14.93 -11.47
N HIS A 93 0.41 14.63 -12.57
CA HIS A 93 0.95 14.88 -13.90
C HIS A 93 1.12 16.38 -14.16
N GLU A 94 0.14 17.20 -13.77
CA GLU A 94 0.20 18.66 -13.88
C GLU A 94 1.36 19.25 -13.05
N VAL A 95 1.55 18.78 -11.82
CA VAL A 95 2.67 19.22 -10.95
C VAL A 95 4.03 18.85 -11.56
N CYS A 96 4.16 17.63 -12.11
CA CYS A 96 5.43 17.14 -12.62
C CYS A 96 5.82 17.76 -13.98
N TYR A 97 4.83 17.97 -14.87
CA TYR A 97 5.10 18.22 -16.29
C TYR A 97 4.47 19.51 -16.84
N ALA A 98 3.53 20.14 -16.12
CA ALA A 98 2.85 21.36 -16.56
C ALA A 98 3.20 22.58 -15.69
N ASP A 99 4.25 22.48 -14.86
CA ASP A 99 4.71 23.53 -13.93
C ASP A 99 3.62 24.05 -12.98
N TYR A 100 2.59 23.24 -12.73
CA TYR A 100 1.55 23.57 -11.76
C TYR A 100 2.10 23.58 -10.33
N GLN A 101 1.77 24.62 -9.57
CA GLN A 101 2.13 24.74 -8.17
C GLN A 101 0.95 24.33 -7.28
N PRO A 102 0.99 23.14 -6.65
CA PRO A 102 -0.12 22.64 -5.85
C PRO A 102 -0.19 23.37 -4.50
N SER A 103 -1.41 23.68 -4.07
CA SER A 103 -1.69 24.20 -2.73
C SER A 103 -1.28 23.20 -1.64
N SER A 104 -1.08 23.69 -0.41
CA SER A 104 -0.75 22.82 0.73
C SER A 104 -1.75 21.68 0.92
N GLN A 105 -3.04 21.94 0.66
CA GLN A 105 -4.09 20.92 0.73
C GLN A 105 -3.90 19.85 -0.35
N GLU A 106 -3.61 20.24 -1.59
CA GLU A 106 -3.41 19.32 -2.72
C GLU A 106 -2.17 18.45 -2.56
N GLN A 107 -1.09 19.00 -1.97
CA GLN A 107 0.10 18.25 -1.61
C GLN A 107 -0.22 17.08 -0.67
N GLU A 108 -1.23 17.22 0.18
CA GLU A 108 -1.62 16.18 1.13
C GLU A 108 -2.63 15.18 0.58
N ARG A 109 -3.40 15.55 -0.45
CA ARG A 109 -4.50 14.71 -0.97
C ARG A 109 -4.02 13.33 -1.40
N ILE A 110 -2.92 13.25 -2.17
CA ILE A 110 -2.43 11.98 -2.71
C ILE A 110 -1.91 11.07 -1.58
N TYR A 111 -1.13 11.64 -0.66
CA TYR A 111 -0.60 10.90 0.49
C TYR A 111 -1.73 10.40 1.40
N ASN A 112 -2.69 11.27 1.75
CA ASN A 112 -3.81 10.92 2.60
C ASN A 112 -4.73 9.88 1.96
N PHE A 113 -4.93 9.97 0.64
CA PHE A 113 -5.67 8.96 -0.12
C PHE A 113 -4.99 7.59 -0.03
N LEU A 114 -3.69 7.52 -0.33
CA LEU A 114 -2.92 6.27 -0.23
C LEU A 114 -2.96 5.70 1.19
N ASN A 115 -2.71 6.53 2.21
CA ASN A 115 -2.68 6.07 3.59
C ASN A 115 -4.03 5.47 4.03
N LYS A 116 -5.14 6.14 3.69
CA LYS A 116 -6.50 5.63 3.95
C LYS A 116 -6.79 4.36 3.16
N LEU A 117 -6.42 4.32 1.88
CA LEU A 117 -6.61 3.17 1.01
C LEU A 117 -5.91 1.92 1.58
N LEU A 118 -4.66 2.08 2.00
CA LEU A 118 -3.86 0.99 2.58
C LEU A 118 -4.41 0.55 3.93
N SER A 119 -4.75 1.50 4.80
CA SER A 119 -5.30 1.19 6.13
C SER A 119 -6.61 0.40 6.06
N ASN A 120 -7.49 0.74 5.11
CA ASN A 120 -8.78 0.07 4.95
C ASN A 120 -8.68 -1.33 4.32
N ASN A 121 -7.60 -1.61 3.57
CA ASN A 121 -7.43 -2.87 2.84
C ASN A 121 -6.36 -3.79 3.44
N ARG A 122 -5.72 -3.35 4.53
CA ARG A 122 -4.75 -4.16 5.24
C ARG A 122 -5.47 -5.38 5.82
N PRO A 123 -4.98 -6.60 5.60
CA PRO A 123 -5.58 -7.78 6.22
C PRO A 123 -5.57 -7.59 7.73
N HIS A 124 -6.70 -7.90 8.37
CA HIS A 124 -6.78 -7.83 9.82
C HIS A 124 -5.74 -8.81 10.37
N LYS A 125 -4.80 -8.28 11.16
CA LYS A 125 -3.86 -9.14 11.86
C LYS A 125 -4.70 -9.91 12.89
N PRO A 126 -4.70 -11.25 12.90
CA PRO A 126 -5.42 -12.00 13.91
C PRO A 126 -4.97 -11.50 15.28
N SER A 127 -5.92 -11.35 16.19
CA SER A 127 -5.59 -11.01 17.56
C SER A 127 -4.79 -12.17 18.19
N ILE A 128 -4.05 -11.90 19.26
CA ILE A 128 -3.32 -12.95 20.00
C ILE A 128 -4.30 -14.05 20.47
N GLU A 129 -5.54 -13.68 20.78
CA GLU A 129 -6.61 -14.60 21.17
C GLU A 129 -7.04 -15.50 20.01
N ASP A 130 -7.11 -14.98 18.78
CA ASP A 130 -7.40 -15.77 17.57
C ASP A 130 -6.28 -16.78 17.25
N GLU A 131 -5.02 -16.37 17.45
CA GLU A 131 -3.85 -17.25 17.27
C GLU A 131 -3.85 -18.39 18.31
N LEU A 132 -4.20 -18.11 19.56
CA LEU A 132 -4.31 -19.12 20.63
C LEU A 132 -5.46 -20.10 20.36
N TYR A 133 -6.63 -19.62 19.92
CA TYR A 133 -7.78 -20.47 19.62
C TYR A 133 -7.53 -21.43 18.44
N LEU A 134 -6.72 -21.02 17.46
CA LEU A 134 -6.33 -21.87 16.33
C LEU A 134 -5.30 -22.95 16.72
N MET A 135 -4.55 -22.76 17.81
CA MET A 135 -3.63 -23.78 18.35
C MET A 135 -4.33 -24.85 19.18
N GLU A 136 -5.52 -24.57 19.71
CA GLU A 136 -6.27 -25.48 20.60
C GLU A 136 -7.17 -26.47 19.87
N LYS A 137 -7.32 -26.42 18.54
CA LYS A 137 -8.10 -27.42 17.81
C LYS A 137 -7.30 -28.72 17.68
N PRO A 138 -7.70 -29.83 18.35
CA PRO A 138 -7.11 -31.13 18.08
C PRO A 138 -7.55 -31.59 16.67
N ASN A 139 -6.61 -32.18 15.93
CA ASN A 139 -6.90 -32.96 14.73
C ASN A 139 -7.76 -34.18 15.06
#